data_AF-A0A920AS33-F1
#
_entry.id   AF-A0A920AS33-F1
#
_cell.length_a   1.000
_cell.length_b   1.000
_cell.length_c   1.000
_cell.angle_alpha   90.00
_cell.angle_beta   90.00
_cell.angle_gamma   90.00
#
_symmetry.space_group_name_H-M   'P 1'
#
loop_
_entity.id
_entity.type
_entity.pdbx_description
1 polymer ?
#
loop_
_entity_poly.entity_id
_entity_poly.type
_entity_poly.pdbx_seq_one_letter_code
_entity_poly.pdbx_strand_id
1 'polypeptide(L)'
;MFISDNKIYLSYLEENSKDCLNVQIISADISSEPLVFKPVFKDDQCVMRTNENFNAHQGGGKMLNLDKNHILLSVGDFRQYELAQNNESIFGKIIQIDIRNGNYEIISIGNRNPQGLIKLKNNDKYILESEHGPKGW
;
A
#
# COMPACT_ATOMS: atom_id res chain seq x y z
N MET A 1 1.26 -4.43 8.68
CA MET A 1 1.77 -3.85 9.95
C MET A 1 3.29 -3.90 9.97
N PHE A 2 3.95 -2.85 10.45
CA PHE A 2 5.34 -2.90 10.91
C PHE A 2 5.56 -1.89 12.06
N ILE A 3 6.71 -1.98 12.73
CA ILE A 3 7.09 -1.10 13.84
C ILE A 3 8.40 -0.39 13.48
N SER A 4 8.44 0.93 13.68
CA SER A 4 9.65 1.75 13.54
C SER A 4 9.55 2.98 14.44
N ASP A 5 10.66 3.42 15.03
CA ASP A 5 10.74 4.64 15.85
C ASP A 5 9.62 4.79 16.90
N ASN A 6 9.38 3.72 17.68
CA ASN A 6 8.33 3.66 18.71
C ASN A 6 6.90 3.86 18.18
N LYS A 7 6.68 3.71 16.87
CA LYS A 7 5.37 3.77 16.22
C LYS A 7 4.99 2.45 15.59
N ILE A 8 3.71 2.11 15.68
CA ILE A 8 3.08 1.04 14.90
C ILE A 8 2.50 1.68 13.65
N TYR A 9 2.77 1.10 12.49
CA TYR A 9 2.14 1.44 11.22
C TYR A 9 1.23 0.31 10.78
N LEU A 10 -0.01 0.64 10.43
CA LEU A 10 -1.00 -0.29 9.89
C LEU A 10 -1.43 0.16 8.50
N SER A 11 -1.40 -0.77 7.56
CA SER A 11 -2.06 -0.64 6.27
C SER A 11 -3.39 -1.38 6.35
N TYR A 12 -4.42 -0.81 5.75
CA TYR A 12 -5.76 -1.39 5.74
C TYR A 12 -6.54 -0.89 4.51
N LEU A 13 -7.63 -1.60 4.20
CA LEU A 13 -8.59 -1.15 3.20
C LEU A 13 -9.54 -0.16 3.87
N GLU A 14 -9.45 1.10 3.47
CA GLU A 14 -10.39 2.15 3.85
C GLU A 14 -11.53 2.21 2.84
N GLU A 15 -12.74 2.52 3.32
CA GLU A 15 -13.90 2.80 2.48
C GLU A 15 -14.15 4.32 2.48
N ASN A 16 -13.45 5.04 1.59
CA ASN A 16 -13.44 6.51 1.51
C ASN A 16 -14.85 7.12 1.38
N SER A 17 -15.70 6.43 0.65
CA SER A 17 -17.14 6.67 0.56
C SER A 17 -17.85 5.34 0.31
N LYS A 18 -19.18 5.33 0.30
CA LYS A 18 -19.96 4.11 0.02
C LYS A 18 -19.40 3.33 -1.19
N ASP A 19 -19.01 2.09 -0.95
CA ASP A 19 -18.44 1.12 -1.90
C ASP A 19 -17.08 1.50 -2.52
N CYS A 20 -16.43 2.59 -2.12
CA CYS A 20 -15.21 3.15 -2.71
C CYS A 20 -14.00 2.79 -1.86
N LEU A 21 -13.18 1.81 -2.30
CA LEU A 21 -12.04 1.31 -1.52
C LEU A 21 -10.68 1.75 -2.01
N ASN A 22 -9.79 2.02 -1.06
CA ASN A 22 -8.37 2.19 -1.29
C ASN A 22 -7.55 1.67 -0.10
N VAL A 23 -6.26 1.44 -0.31
CA VAL A 23 -5.31 1.12 0.78
C VAL A 23 -4.84 2.42 1.41
N GLN A 24 -4.93 2.51 2.74
CA GLN A 24 -4.40 3.65 3.50
C GLN A 24 -3.43 3.20 4.58
N ILE A 25 -2.67 4.14 5.14
CA ILE A 25 -1.77 3.91 6.27
C ILE A 25 -2.16 4.82 7.43
N ILE A 26 -2.27 4.21 8.61
CA ILE A 26 -2.38 4.90 9.89
C ILE A 26 -1.22 4.50 10.80
N SER A 27 -0.88 5.37 11.75
CA SER A 27 0.12 5.07 12.78
C SER A 27 -0.30 5.53 14.16
N ALA A 28 0.24 4.89 15.19
CA ALA A 28 0.08 5.27 16.59
C ALA A 28 1.42 5.12 17.32
N ASP A 29 1.66 5.98 18.32
CA ASP A 29 2.79 5.81 19.24
C ASP A 29 2.53 4.62 20.17
N ILE A 30 3.48 3.69 20.25
CA ILE A 30 3.35 2.46 21.06
C ILE A 30 3.15 2.77 22.54
N SER A 31 3.72 3.88 23.00
CA SER A 31 3.60 4.35 24.38
C SER A 31 2.27 5.01 24.70
N SER A 32 1.36 5.16 23.73
CA SER A 32 0.03 5.76 23.99
C SER A 32 -0.96 4.73 24.54
N GLU A 33 -1.67 5.12 25.61
CA GLU A 33 -2.69 4.33 26.29
C GLU A 33 -3.95 5.20 26.43
N PRO A 34 -5.01 4.97 25.63
CA PRO A 34 -5.11 3.98 24.56
C PRO A 34 -4.26 4.34 23.33
N LEU A 35 -4.03 3.36 22.44
CA LEU A 35 -3.42 3.62 21.13
C LEU A 35 -4.31 4.57 20.30
N VAL A 36 -3.80 5.76 19.97
CA VAL A 36 -4.51 6.74 19.16
C VAL A 36 -3.93 6.76 17.74
N PHE A 37 -4.63 6.13 16.80
CA PHE A 37 -4.22 6.10 15.40
C PHE A 37 -4.49 7.42 14.67
N LYS A 38 -3.50 7.86 13.90
CA LYS A 38 -3.55 9.04 13.03
C LYS A 38 -3.19 8.66 11.59
N PRO A 39 -3.77 9.32 10.59
CA PRO A 39 -3.44 9.05 9.19
C PRO A 39 -1.98 9.40 8.90
N VAL A 40 -1.33 8.55 8.11
CA VAL A 40 0.02 8.74 7.55
C VAL A 40 -0.07 8.88 6.04
N PHE A 41 -0.90 8.05 5.41
CA PHE A 41 -1.11 8.06 3.97
C PHE A 41 -2.60 7.93 3.66
N LYS A 42 -3.08 8.81 2.79
CA LYS A 42 -4.44 8.84 2.26
C LYS A 42 -4.37 9.26 0.79
N ASP A 43 -5.21 8.65 -0.01
CA ASP A 43 -5.42 9.04 -1.41
C ASP A 43 -6.92 8.96 -1.72
N ASP A 44 -7.41 9.95 -2.45
CA ASP A 44 -8.83 10.12 -2.75
C ASP A 44 -9.31 9.20 -3.89
N GLN A 45 -8.39 8.65 -4.70
CA GLN A 45 -8.75 7.64 -5.68
C GLN A 45 -9.24 6.37 -4.97
N CYS A 46 -10.16 5.65 -5.60
CA CYS A 46 -10.66 4.38 -5.09
C CYS A 46 -11.18 3.48 -6.21
N VAL A 47 -11.29 2.19 -5.92
CA VAL A 47 -12.00 1.23 -6.77
C VAL A 47 -13.36 0.93 -6.13
N MET A 48 -14.42 1.01 -6.94
CA MET A 48 -15.78 0.72 -6.48
C MET A 48 -16.00 -0.79 -6.34
N ARG A 49 -16.63 -1.26 -5.26
CA ARG A 49 -17.06 -2.66 -5.10
C ARG A 49 -18.02 -3.12 -6.19
N THR A 50 -18.75 -2.17 -6.78
CA THR A 50 -19.69 -2.39 -7.87
C THR A 50 -19.00 -2.52 -9.23
N ASN A 51 -17.70 -2.24 -9.33
CA ASN A 51 -16.96 -2.46 -10.57
C ASN A 51 -16.94 -3.95 -10.91
N GLU A 52 -17.01 -4.23 -12.21
CA GLU A 52 -16.93 -5.60 -12.69
C GLU A 52 -15.62 -6.25 -12.22
N ASN A 53 -15.71 -7.51 -11.84
CA ASN A 53 -14.57 -8.32 -11.40
C ASN A 53 -13.88 -7.84 -10.12
N PHE A 54 -14.39 -6.84 -9.38
CA PHE A 54 -13.77 -6.35 -8.15
C PHE A 54 -13.35 -7.49 -7.19
N ASN A 55 -12.14 -7.38 -6.62
CA ASN A 55 -11.70 -8.29 -5.57
C ASN A 55 -10.78 -7.59 -4.55
N ALA A 56 -11.29 -7.41 -3.34
CA ALA A 56 -10.56 -6.81 -2.22
C ALA A 56 -9.29 -7.59 -1.81
N HIS A 57 -9.24 -8.91 -2.06
CA HIS A 57 -8.03 -9.70 -1.76
C HIS A 57 -6.84 -9.34 -2.65
N GLN A 58 -7.06 -8.57 -3.72
CA GLN A 58 -6.02 -8.01 -4.58
C GLN A 58 -5.70 -6.55 -4.23
N GLY A 59 -5.99 -6.10 -3.01
CA GLY A 59 -5.67 -4.74 -2.58
C GLY A 59 -4.18 -4.50 -2.31
N GLY A 60 -3.37 -5.54 -2.12
CA GLY A 60 -1.98 -5.40 -1.68
C GLY A 60 -1.90 -5.02 -0.20
N GLY A 61 -1.21 -3.92 0.11
CA GLY A 61 -1.06 -3.40 1.47
C GLY A 61 0.20 -3.85 2.20
N LYS A 62 1.16 -4.47 1.50
CA LYS A 62 2.46 -4.76 2.09
C LYS A 62 3.24 -3.46 2.26
N MET A 63 3.75 -3.24 3.46
CA MET A 63 4.62 -2.11 3.78
C MET A 63 6.06 -2.58 4.02
N LEU A 64 7.02 -1.76 3.60
CA LEU A 64 8.43 -1.91 3.87
C LEU A 64 9.01 -0.55 4.31
N ASN A 65 9.67 -0.52 5.46
CA ASN A 65 10.41 0.66 5.89
C ASN A 65 11.65 0.82 5.00
N LEU A 66 11.72 1.90 4.20
CA LEU A 66 12.82 2.11 3.26
C LEU A 66 13.99 2.83 3.94
N ASP A 67 13.66 3.91 4.65
CA ASP A 67 14.55 4.75 5.45
C ASP A 67 13.76 5.52 6.53
N LYS A 68 14.41 6.44 7.23
CA LYS A 68 13.81 7.20 8.34
C LYS A 68 12.51 7.93 8.00
N ASN A 69 12.35 8.40 6.76
CA ASN A 69 11.20 9.22 6.35
C ASN A 69 10.31 8.54 5.31
N HIS A 70 10.73 7.38 4.76
CA HIS A 70 10.03 6.78 3.64
C HIS A 70 9.57 5.35 3.90
N ILE A 71 8.33 5.08 3.50
CA ILE A 71 7.73 3.74 3.48
C ILE A 71 7.43 3.38 2.03
N LEU A 72 7.75 2.16 1.62
CA LEU A 72 7.17 1.58 0.42
C LEU A 72 5.85 0.90 0.75
N LEU A 73 4.83 1.15 -0.05
CA LEU A 73 3.52 0.51 0.02
C LEU A 73 3.22 -0.19 -1.30
N SER A 74 2.79 -1.45 -1.21
CA SER A 74 2.18 -2.13 -2.34
C SER A 74 0.69 -1.79 -2.42
N VAL A 75 0.24 -1.37 -3.60
CA VAL A 75 -1.18 -1.09 -3.88
C VAL A 75 -1.57 -1.98 -5.05
N GLY A 76 -2.43 -2.95 -4.81
CA GLY A 76 -2.88 -3.86 -5.86
C GLY A 76 -3.92 -3.24 -6.79
N ASP A 77 -4.30 -3.99 -7.82
CA ASP A 77 -5.15 -3.49 -8.90
C ASP A 77 -6.66 -3.64 -8.63
N PHE A 78 -7.04 -4.37 -7.57
CA PHE A 78 -8.43 -4.76 -7.30
C PHE A 78 -9.15 -5.41 -8.51
N ARG A 79 -8.39 -6.09 -9.39
CA ARG A 79 -8.78 -6.64 -10.71
C ARG A 79 -9.17 -5.60 -11.77
N GLN A 80 -8.82 -4.35 -11.56
CA GLN A 80 -8.99 -3.28 -12.54
C GLN A 80 -7.70 -3.14 -13.36
N TYR A 81 -7.45 -4.10 -14.25
CA TYR A 81 -6.17 -4.25 -14.95
C TYR A 81 -5.69 -2.99 -15.69
N GLU A 82 -6.63 -2.22 -16.25
CA GLU A 82 -6.32 -0.96 -16.94
C GLU A 82 -5.72 0.10 -15.98
N LEU A 83 -6.14 0.11 -14.72
CA LEU A 83 -5.62 1.04 -13.71
C LEU A 83 -4.17 0.74 -13.34
N ALA A 84 -3.72 -0.51 -13.49
CA ALA A 84 -2.33 -0.90 -13.24
C ALA A 84 -1.37 -0.29 -14.26
N GLN A 85 -1.81 -0.08 -15.51
CA GLN A 85 -1.04 0.53 -16.60
C GLN A 85 -1.22 2.04 -16.70
N ASN A 86 -2.24 2.61 -16.06
CA ASN A 86 -2.43 4.06 -16.01
C ASN A 86 -1.42 4.72 -15.05
N ASN A 87 -0.64 5.68 -15.57
CA ASN A 87 0.34 6.45 -14.81
C ASN A 87 -0.27 7.46 -13.83
N GLU A 88 -1.52 7.86 -14.05
CA GLU A 88 -2.26 8.77 -13.16
C GLU A 88 -2.97 8.01 -12.03
N SER A 89 -2.97 6.68 -12.09
CA SER A 89 -3.63 5.79 -11.13
C SER A 89 -2.67 5.27 -10.08
N ILE A 90 -3.13 5.22 -8.84
CA ILE A 90 -2.40 4.60 -7.72
C ILE A 90 -2.52 3.07 -7.66
N PHE A 91 -3.45 2.47 -8.40
CA PHE A 91 -3.70 1.04 -8.37
C PHE A 91 -2.68 0.26 -9.20
N GLY A 92 -2.33 -0.93 -8.72
CA GLY A 92 -1.32 -1.81 -9.34
C GLY A 92 0.10 -1.26 -9.29
N LYS A 93 0.46 -0.56 -8.20
CA LYS A 93 1.72 0.17 -8.03
C LYS A 93 2.50 -0.29 -6.80
N ILE A 94 3.81 -0.06 -6.82
CA ILE A 94 4.59 0.15 -5.60
C ILE A 94 4.85 1.64 -5.49
N ILE A 95 4.46 2.25 -4.38
CA ILE A 95 4.64 3.68 -4.12
C ILE A 95 5.58 3.91 -2.95
N GLN A 96 6.36 4.98 -3.00
CA GLN A 96 7.17 5.47 -1.90
C GLN A 96 6.49 6.68 -1.27
N ILE A 97 6.21 6.61 0.03
CA ILE A 97 5.45 7.60 0.78
C ILE A 97 6.40 8.32 1.73
N ASP A 98 6.39 9.65 1.73
CA ASP A 98 7.01 10.49 2.75
C ASP A 98 6.09 10.58 3.98
N ILE A 99 6.50 9.96 5.09
CA ILE A 99 5.68 9.85 6.31
C ILE A 99 5.41 11.18 7.00
N ARG A 100 6.12 12.26 6.61
CA ARG A 100 6.00 13.59 7.24
C ARG A 100 4.79 14.35 6.70
N ASN A 101 4.42 14.12 5.44
CA ASN A 101 3.37 14.86 4.75
C ASN A 101 2.36 13.95 4.00
N GLY A 102 2.64 12.66 3.85
CA GLY A 102 1.79 11.71 3.13
C GLY A 102 1.92 11.78 1.61
N ASN A 103 2.78 12.64 1.06
CA ASN A 103 3.06 12.70 -0.37
C ASN A 103 3.75 11.41 -0.82
N TYR A 104 3.53 11.03 -2.08
CA TYR A 104 4.10 9.81 -2.62
C TYR A 104 4.64 9.98 -4.04
N GLU A 105 5.52 9.06 -4.42
CA GLU A 105 5.97 8.85 -5.80
C GLU A 105 5.74 7.39 -6.21
N ILE A 106 5.50 7.17 -7.51
CA ILE A 106 5.33 5.83 -8.08
C ILE A 106 6.72 5.27 -8.43
N ILE A 107 7.07 4.13 -7.83
CA ILE A 107 8.37 3.46 -8.03
C ILE A 107 8.27 2.34 -9.07
N SER A 108 7.10 1.70 -9.16
CA SER A 108 6.82 0.60 -10.10
C SER A 108 5.35 0.60 -10.51
N ILE A 109 5.09 0.15 -11.75
CA ILE A 109 3.77 0.02 -12.35
C ILE A 109 3.51 -1.41 -12.81
N GLY A 110 2.24 -1.76 -13.04
CA GLY A 110 1.84 -3.04 -13.65
C GLY A 110 1.71 -4.23 -12.71
N ASN A 111 1.67 -3.99 -11.39
CA ASN A 111 1.46 -5.03 -10.39
C ASN A 111 -0.02 -5.40 -10.30
N ARG A 112 -0.32 -6.66 -10.00
CA ARG A 112 -1.70 -7.16 -9.85
C ARG A 112 -2.08 -7.36 -8.39
N ASN A 113 -1.37 -8.25 -7.69
CA ASN A 113 -1.65 -8.57 -6.29
C ASN A 113 -0.35 -8.69 -5.48
N PRO A 114 0.36 -7.57 -5.28
CA PRO A 114 1.66 -7.55 -4.61
C PRO A 114 1.53 -7.72 -3.09
N GLN A 115 1.94 -8.88 -2.57
CA GLN A 115 1.81 -9.23 -1.14
C GLN A 115 3.15 -9.39 -0.42
N GLY A 116 4.24 -9.59 -1.15
CA GLY A 116 5.59 -9.60 -0.62
C GLY A 116 6.36 -8.36 -1.03
N LEU A 117 7.13 -7.82 -0.09
CA LEU A 117 8.04 -6.71 -0.31
C LEU A 117 9.15 -6.81 0.73
N ILE A 118 10.40 -6.91 0.27
CA ILE A 118 11.56 -7.07 1.14
C ILE A 118 12.78 -6.34 0.58
N LYS A 119 13.56 -5.74 1.48
CA LYS A 119 14.89 -5.20 1.20
C LYS A 119 15.94 -6.29 1.35
N LEU A 120 16.86 -6.43 0.40
CA LEU A 120 17.92 -7.44 0.50
C LEU A 120 18.91 -7.11 1.63
N LYS A 121 19.05 -8.03 2.59
CA LYS A 121 20.03 -7.95 3.67
C LYS A 121 21.43 -7.98 3.04
N ASN A 122 22.17 -6.87 3.08
CA ASN A 122 23.48 -6.60 2.43
C ASN A 122 23.42 -5.95 1.04
N ASN A 123 22.25 -5.53 0.56
CA ASN A 123 22.18 -4.68 -0.62
C ASN A 123 21.01 -3.70 -0.52
N ASP A 124 21.31 -2.47 -0.13
CA ASP A 124 20.30 -1.42 0.01
C ASP A 124 19.76 -0.89 -1.32
N LYS A 125 20.30 -1.35 -2.46
CA LYS A 125 19.88 -0.91 -3.80
C LYS A 125 18.71 -1.71 -4.37
N TYR A 126 18.41 -2.89 -3.82
CA TYR A 126 17.41 -3.78 -4.40
C TYR A 126 16.30 -4.11 -3.42
N ILE A 127 15.08 -3.98 -3.93
CA ILE A 127 13.85 -4.41 -3.29
C ILE A 127 13.31 -5.57 -4.14
N LEU A 128 12.90 -6.65 -3.48
CA LEU A 128 12.21 -7.76 -4.10
C LEU A 128 10.72 -7.68 -3.76
N GLU A 129 9.91 -7.88 -4.78
CA GLU A 129 8.46 -7.96 -4.72
C GLU A 129 8.04 -9.40 -5.02
N SER A 130 6.93 -9.85 -4.43
CA SER A 130 6.30 -11.10 -4.84
C SER A 130 4.79 -10.96 -4.89
N GLU A 131 4.20 -11.26 -6.04
CA GLU A 131 2.78 -11.14 -6.29
C GLU A 131 2.10 -12.45 -6.69
N HIS A 132 0.78 -12.51 -6.49
CA HIS A 132 -0.03 -13.62 -6.96
C HIS A 132 -0.50 -13.42 -8.42
N GLY A 133 -0.20 -14.42 -9.26
CA GLY A 133 -0.76 -14.53 -10.60
C GLY A 133 -2.30 -14.73 -10.62
N PRO A 134 -2.91 -14.69 -11.82
CA PRO A 134 -4.37 -14.79 -11.97
C PRO A 134 -4.95 -16.17 -11.64
N LYS A 135 -4.15 -17.23 -11.76
CA LYS A 135 -4.53 -18.60 -11.44
C LYS A 135 -3.46 -19.18 -10.51
N GLY A 136 -3.86 -19.58 -9.30
CA GLY A 136 -3.05 -20.48 -8.47
C GLY A 136 -3.30 -21.92 -8.91
N TRP A 137 -2.26 -22.75 -8.92
CA TRP A 137 -2.39 -24.21 -9.00
C TRP A 137 -2.22 -24.78 -7.60
#